data_AF-A0A1H8CTE1-F1
#
_entry.id   AF-A0A1H8CTE1-F1
#
_cell.length_a   1.000
_cell.length_b   1.000
_cell.length_c   1.000
_cell.angle_alpha   90.00
_cell.angle_beta   90.00
_cell.angle_gamma   90.00
#
_symmetry.space_group_name_H-M   'P 1'
#
loop_
_entity.id
_entity.type
_entity.pdbx_description
1 polymer ?
#
loop_
_entity_poly.entity_id
_entity_poly.type
_entity_poly.pdbx_seq_one_letter_code
_entity_poly.pdbx_strand_id
1 'polypeptide(L)'
;MIEHLNETPEARLKRMNMRSWRRGTKEMDMILGPYADAHLAGMDEARLVLFDRLLWENDQDLLPWVLGHVDGPPDYAVLLAEIGVFSRNRLLA
;
A
#
# COMPACT_ATOMS: atom_id res chain seq x y z
N MET A 1 0.58 -6.16 -16.36
CA MET A 1 -0.46 -5.12 -16.52
C MET A 1 -1.72 -5.68 -15.90
N ILE A 2 -2.19 -5.13 -14.78
CA ILE A 2 -3.40 -5.67 -14.13
C ILE A 2 -4.59 -4.95 -14.74
N GLU A 3 -5.12 -5.55 -15.80
CA GLU A 3 -6.29 -5.04 -16.52
C GLU A 3 -7.56 -5.37 -15.72
N HIS A 4 -7.99 -4.45 -14.86
CA HIS A 4 -9.31 -4.50 -14.23
C HIS A 4 -10.35 -3.81 -15.13
N LEU A 5 -10.46 -4.26 -16.38
CA LEU A 5 -11.20 -3.60 -17.47
C LEU A 5 -12.72 -3.39 -17.23
N ASN A 6 -13.28 -3.76 -16.08
CA ASN A 6 -14.71 -3.69 -15.78
C ASN A 6 -15.06 -3.36 -14.31
N GLU A 7 -14.13 -2.86 -13.50
CA GLU A 7 -14.48 -2.45 -12.11
C GLU A 7 -14.86 -0.95 -12.03
N THR A 8 -15.88 -0.63 -11.23
CA THR A 8 -16.21 0.78 -10.92
C THR A 8 -15.14 1.39 -10.01
N PRO A 9 -15.01 2.73 -9.95
CA PRO A 9 -14.08 3.38 -9.02
C PRO A 9 -14.26 2.91 -7.57
N GLU A 10 -15.50 2.77 -7.11
CA GLU A 10 -15.82 2.32 -5.75
C GLU A 10 -15.41 0.85 -5.53
N ALA A 11 -15.62 -0.01 -6.53
CA ALA A 11 -15.21 -1.40 -6.48
C ALA A 11 -13.68 -1.55 -6.41
N ARG A 12 -12.95 -0.72 -7.18
CA ARG A 12 -11.48 -0.65 -7.13
C ARG A 12 -10.99 -0.26 -5.74
N LEU A 13 -11.49 0.84 -5.18
CA LEU A 13 -11.09 1.30 -3.85
C LEU A 13 -11.40 0.24 -2.78
N LYS A 14 -12.57 -0.39 -2.85
CA LYS A 14 -12.94 -1.49 -1.94
C LYS A 14 -11.98 -2.68 -2.05
N ARG A 15 -11.62 -3.09 -3.28
CA ARG A 15 -10.65 -4.17 -3.54
C ARG A 15 -9.28 -3.83 -2.98
N MET A 16 -8.79 -2.62 -3.21
CA MET A 16 -7.50 -2.14 -2.73
C MET A 16 -7.46 -2.04 -1.19
N ASN A 17 -8.52 -1.52 -0.57
CA ASN A 17 -8.65 -1.49 0.89
C ASN A 17 -8.64 -2.91 1.47
N MET A 18 -9.45 -3.81 0.90
CA MET A 18 -9.47 -5.22 1.32
C MET A 18 -8.09 -5.88 1.19
N ARG A 19 -7.35 -5.64 0.11
CA ARG A 19 -5.98 -6.17 -0.08
C ARG A 19 -4.97 -5.57 0.89
N SER A 20 -5.21 -4.35 1.38
CA SER A 20 -4.36 -3.71 2.39
C SER A 20 -4.55 -4.34 3.78
N TRP A 21 -5.72 -4.92 4.05
CA TRP A 21 -6.10 -5.57 5.32
C TRP A 21 -6.06 -7.11 5.30
N ARG A 22 -5.77 -7.72 4.15
CA ARG A 22 -5.71 -9.18 3.98
C ARG A 22 -4.37 -9.62 3.40
N ARG A 23 -3.30 -9.14 4.04
CA ARG A 23 -1.91 -9.51 3.76
C ARG A 23 -1.60 -10.89 4.34
N GLY A 24 -0.42 -11.41 4.01
CA GLY A 24 0.06 -12.70 4.52
C GLY A 24 0.53 -12.62 5.97
N THR A 25 0.84 -11.41 6.46
CA THR A 25 1.32 -11.17 7.82
C THR A 25 0.53 -10.06 8.51
N LYS A 26 0.27 -10.25 9.81
CA LYS A 26 -0.42 -9.23 10.64
C LYS A 26 0.35 -7.91 10.71
N GLU A 27 1.68 -7.96 10.64
CA GLU A 27 2.51 -6.76 10.60
C GLU A 27 2.22 -5.92 9.36
N MET A 28 2.16 -6.56 8.18
CA MET A 28 1.83 -5.85 6.95
C MET A 28 0.38 -5.35 6.92
N ASP A 29 -0.57 -6.08 7.50
CA ASP A 29 -1.94 -5.57 7.68
C ASP A 29 -1.96 -4.28 8.50
N MET A 30 -1.21 -4.23 9.61
CA MET A 30 -1.13 -3.07 10.47
C MET A 30 -0.35 -1.90 9.82
N ILE A 31 0.53 -2.17 8.87
CA ILE A 31 1.23 -1.13 8.12
C ILE A 31 0.32 -0.54 7.03
N LEU A 32 -0.21 -1.39 6.15
CA LEU A 32 -0.91 -0.97 4.94
C LEU A 32 -2.38 -0.64 5.16
N GLY A 33 -3.08 -1.40 6.02
CA GLY A 33 -4.50 -1.21 6.29
C GLY A 33 -4.82 0.22 6.76
N PRO A 34 -4.22 0.70 7.86
CA PRO A 34 -4.42 2.06 8.34
C PRO A 34 -3.98 3.14 7.35
N TYR A 35 -2.93 2.89 6.54
CA TYR A 35 -2.52 3.82 5.50
C TYR A 35 -3.58 3.94 4.40
N ALA A 36 -4.14 2.80 3.96
CA ALA A 36 -5.21 2.76 2.99
C ALA A 36 -6.49 3.45 3.51
N ASP A 37 -6.88 3.18 4.75
CA ASP A 37 -8.07 3.81 5.36
C ASP A 37 -7.96 5.35 5.37
N ALA A 38 -6.75 5.87 5.62
CA ALA A 38 -6.52 7.31 5.69
C ALA A 38 -6.35 8.01 4.33
N HIS A 39 -5.75 7.34 3.33
CA HIS A 39 -5.29 8.02 2.11
C HIS A 39 -6.01 7.57 0.83
N LEU A 40 -6.54 6.34 0.80
CA LEU A 40 -6.97 5.71 -0.46
C LEU A 40 -8.08 6.49 -1.17
N ALA A 41 -9.02 7.09 -0.43
CA ALA A 41 -10.11 7.89 -0.99
C ALA A 41 -9.65 9.22 -1.62
N GLY A 42 -8.45 9.71 -1.26
CA GLY A 42 -7.89 10.98 -1.74
C GLY A 42 -6.76 10.85 -2.75
N MET A 43 -6.41 9.63 -3.16
CA MET A 43 -5.36 9.40 -4.16
C MET A 43 -5.84 9.76 -5.57
N ASP A 44 -4.95 10.39 -6.35
CA ASP A 44 -5.17 10.56 -7.79
C ASP A 44 -4.96 9.24 -8.55
N GLU A 45 -5.31 9.24 -9.85
CA GLU A 45 -5.24 8.03 -10.67
C GLU A 45 -3.83 7.44 -10.76
N ALA A 46 -2.80 8.28 -10.88
CA ALA A 46 -1.41 7.82 -10.98
C ALA A 46 -0.98 7.11 -9.69
N ARG A 47 -1.36 7.67 -8.54
CA ARG A 47 -1.07 7.13 -7.21
C ARG A 47 -1.90 5.88 -6.92
N LEU A 48 -3.14 5.81 -7.37
CA LEU A 48 -3.96 4.60 -7.30
C LEU A 48 -3.35 3.46 -8.12
N VAL A 49 -2.84 3.73 -9.33
CA VAL A 49 -2.15 2.72 -10.14
C VAL A 49 -0.88 2.22 -9.45
N LEU A 50 -0.08 3.14 -8.89
CA LEU A 50 1.15 2.79 -8.19
C LEU A 50 0.88 1.98 -6.93
N PHE A 51 -0.08 2.40 -6.11
CA PHE A 51 -0.45 1.69 -4.89
C PHE A 51 -1.10 0.34 -5.19
N ASP A 52 -1.96 0.23 -6.21
CA ASP A 52 -2.53 -1.06 -6.61
C ASP A 52 -1.40 -2.03 -7.00
N ARG A 53 -0.42 -1.60 -7.80
CA ARG A 53 0.75 -2.42 -8.15
C ARG A 53 1.53 -2.88 -6.91
N LEU A 54 1.79 -1.96 -5.97
CA LEU A 54 2.46 -2.26 -4.70
C LEU A 54 1.70 -3.31 -3.87
N LEU A 55 0.36 -3.29 -3.89
CA LEU A 55 -0.46 -4.29 -3.19
C LEU A 55 -0.35 -5.72 -3.77
N TRP A 56 0.28 -5.90 -4.94
CA TRP A 56 0.54 -7.22 -5.50
C TRP A 56 1.93 -7.78 -5.19
N GLU A 57 2.82 -6.97 -4.61
CA GLU A 57 4.12 -7.43 -4.13
C GLU A 57 3.97 -8.31 -2.88
N ASN A 58 4.96 -9.19 -2.64
CA ASN A 58 4.96 -10.09 -1.48
C ASN A 58 5.33 -9.36 -0.18
N ASP A 59 4.72 -9.75 0.94
CA ASP A 59 5.02 -9.19 2.26
C ASP A 59 6.49 -9.33 2.68
N GLN A 60 7.16 -10.42 2.29
CA GLN A 60 8.56 -10.69 2.63
C GLN A 60 9.50 -9.64 2.03
N ASP A 61 9.15 -9.12 0.85
CA ASP A 61 9.88 -8.06 0.18
C ASP A 61 9.40 -6.69 0.66
N LEU A 62 8.08 -6.51 0.82
CA LEU A 62 7.50 -5.23 1.18
C LEU A 62 7.95 -4.73 2.56
N LEU A 63 8.00 -5.64 3.53
CA LEU A 63 8.30 -5.29 4.91
C LEU A 63 9.70 -4.63 5.05
N PRO A 64 10.81 -5.25 4.59
CA PRO A 64 12.12 -4.60 4.67
C PRO A 64 12.21 -3.31 3.86
N TRP A 65 11.45 -3.16 2.77
CA TRP A 65 11.38 -1.91 2.01
C TRP A 65 10.71 -0.78 2.80
N VAL A 66 9.54 -1.03 3.39
CA VAL A 66 8.81 -0.04 4.20
C VAL A 66 9.60 0.36 5.45
N LEU A 67 10.31 -0.60 6.05
CA LEU A 67 11.18 -0.35 7.21
C LEU A 67 12.49 0.37 6.82
N GLY A 68 12.82 0.44 5.54
CA GLY A 68 14.06 1.06 5.05
C GLY A 68 15.31 0.21 5.32
N HIS A 69 15.15 -1.10 5.53
CA HIS A 69 16.26 -2.03 5.70
C HIS A 69 16.90 -2.41 4.36
N VAL A 70 16.11 -2.42 3.28
CA VAL A 70 16.55 -2.73 1.92
C VAL A 70 15.89 -1.73 0.97
N ASP A 71 16.62 -1.32 -0.06
CA ASP A 71 16.05 -0.47 -1.12
C ASP A 71 15.00 -1.25 -1.93
N GLY A 72 13.80 -0.68 -2.01
CA GLY A 72 12.75 -1.18 -2.90
C GLY A 72 12.93 -0.68 -4.33
N PRO A 73 12.10 -1.15 -5.28
CA PRO A 73 12.06 -0.64 -6.63
C PRO A 73 11.91 0.90 -6.66
N PRO A 74 12.67 1.63 -7.51
CA PRO A 74 12.66 3.10 -7.54
C PRO A 74 11.28 3.72 -7.75
N ASP A 75 10.42 3.06 -8.53
CA ASP A 75 9.04 3.48 -8.79
C ASP A 75 8.22 3.63 -7.50
N TYR A 76 8.53 2.86 -6.46
CA TYR A 76 7.82 2.88 -5.18
C TYR A 76 8.49 3.75 -4.12
N ALA A 77 9.69 4.29 -4.37
CA ALA A 77 10.54 4.85 -3.31
C ALA A 77 9.83 5.94 -2.49
N VAL A 78 9.14 6.87 -3.17
CA VAL A 78 8.37 7.94 -2.51
C VAL A 78 7.22 7.36 -1.69
N LEU A 79 6.45 6.44 -2.28
CA LEU A 79 5.29 5.82 -1.64
C LEU A 79 5.69 4.98 -0.41
N LEU A 80 6.78 4.20 -0.50
CA LEU A 80 7.33 3.41 0.59
C LEU A 80 7.79 4.29 1.75
N ALA A 81 8.48 5.39 1.45
CA ALA A 81 8.92 6.35 2.45
C ALA A 81 7.72 6.98 3.19
N GLU A 82 6.68 7.38 2.46
CA GLU A 82 5.45 7.95 3.03
C GLU A 82 4.71 6.94 3.92
N ILE A 83 4.54 5.69 3.45
CA ILE A 83 3.94 4.60 4.25
C ILE A 83 4.74 4.37 5.53
N GLY A 84 6.07 4.26 5.42
CA GLY A 84 6.95 4.05 6.57
C GLY A 84 6.86 5.17 7.61
N VAL A 85 6.84 6.44 7.16
CA VAL A 85 6.65 7.60 8.05
C VAL A 85 5.28 7.55 8.73
N PHE A 86 4.21 7.28 7.98
CA PHE A 86 2.86 7.18 8.51
C PHE A 86 2.75 6.08 9.59
N SER A 87 3.27 4.88 9.29
CA SER A 87 3.24 3.76 10.22
C SER A 87 4.03 4.04 11.50
N ARG A 88 5.24 4.63 11.40
CA ARG A 88 6.04 5.00 12.58
C ARG A 88 5.33 6.04 13.44
N ASN A 89 4.78 7.09 12.84
CA ASN A 89 4.07 8.13 13.58
C ASN A 89 2.85 7.56 14.32
N ARG A 90 2.15 6.59 13.72
CA ARG A 90 0.99 5.93 14.34
C ARG A 90 1.34 4.98 15.48
N LEU A 91 2.53 4.35 15.44
CA LEU A 91 2.97 3.41 16.47
C LEU A 91 3.64 4.09 17.66
N LEU A 92 4.10 5.33 17.50
CA LEU A 92 4.72 6.14 18.55
C LEU A 92 3.74 7.09 19.26
N ALA A 93 2.52 7.23 18.74
CA ALA A 93 1.44 8.02 19.31
C ALA A 93 0.54 7.17 20.23
#